data_AF-A0A7I7MCQ3-F1
#
_entry.id   AF-A0A7I7MCQ3-F1
#
_cell.length_a   1.000
_cell.length_b   1.000
_cell.length_c   1.000
_cell.angle_alpha   90.00
_cell.angle_beta   90.00
_cell.angle_gamma   90.00
#
_symmetry.space_group_name_H-M   'P 1'
#
loop_
_entity.id
_entity.type
_entity.pdbx_description
1 polymer ?
#
loop_
_entity_poly.entity_id
_entity_poly.type
_entity_poly.pdbx_seq_one_letter_code
_entity_poly.pdbx_strand_id
1 'polypeptide(L)'
;MYELATLLTLVNQVSGTPYISGGDSPTGTDCSGLVSWVTNAATGRPVYGDRFNTGNIEGALRARGFQYGTQPGALVVGWNRGHTAVTLPDGTPVSSGEGGGVKIGGGGAYQSQFTHHMYLPAPAAADVPPPADPLLSPPMAPPPPPAPIVLMGQEAPAPPPPGDPLLPPPPPPPGDPLLPPPPPGDPLLPPPPPAG
;
A
#
# COMPACT_ATOMS: atom_id res chain seq x y z
N MET A 1 -8.82 -6.19 16.50
CA MET A 1 -7.50 -6.83 16.66
C MET A 1 -7.01 -7.17 15.27
N TYR A 2 -5.80 -6.78 14.88
CA TYR A 2 -5.27 -6.94 13.52
C TYR A 2 -4.19 -8.02 13.46
N GLU A 3 -4.08 -8.74 12.36
CA GLU A 3 -3.04 -9.76 12.20
C GLU A 3 -1.73 -9.13 11.71
N LEU A 4 -0.63 -9.37 12.44
CA LEU A 4 0.70 -8.86 12.07
C LEU A 4 1.12 -9.38 10.68
N ALA A 5 0.82 -10.64 10.38
CA ALA A 5 1.11 -11.23 9.08
C ALA A 5 0.45 -10.45 7.93
N THR A 6 -0.79 -9.99 8.08
CA THR A 6 -1.48 -9.20 7.05
C THR A 6 -0.81 -7.84 6.82
N LEU A 7 -0.34 -7.18 7.88
CA LEU A 7 0.41 -5.93 7.74
C LEU A 7 1.74 -6.15 7.02
N LEU A 8 2.46 -7.21 7.39
CA LEU A 8 3.72 -7.56 6.73
C LEU A 8 3.50 -7.91 5.27
N THR A 9 2.47 -8.68 4.94
CA THR A 9 2.10 -8.99 3.54
C THR A 9 1.79 -7.71 2.77
N LEU A 10 0.99 -6.80 3.32
CA LEU A 10 0.67 -5.53 2.68
C LEU A 10 1.93 -4.71 2.41
N VAL A 11 2.77 -4.53 3.42
CA VAL A 11 4.00 -3.73 3.32
C VAL A 11 4.98 -4.31 2.30
N ASN A 12 5.12 -5.64 2.26
CA ASN A 12 5.92 -6.30 1.23
C ASN A 12 5.32 -6.13 -0.18
N GLN A 13 4.00 -6.15 -0.32
CA GLN A 13 3.32 -5.94 -1.60
C GLN A 13 3.46 -4.51 -2.13
N VAL A 14 3.42 -3.50 -1.26
CA VAL A 14 3.51 -2.08 -1.66
C VAL A 14 4.95 -1.54 -1.69
N SER A 15 5.93 -2.36 -1.29
CA SER A 15 7.34 -1.96 -1.36
C SER A 15 7.74 -1.68 -2.82
N GLY A 16 8.40 -0.54 -3.05
CA GLY A 16 8.76 -0.06 -4.38
C GLY A 16 7.67 0.76 -5.09
N THR A 17 6.47 0.91 -4.53
CA THR A 17 5.45 1.80 -5.08
C THR A 17 6.00 3.23 -5.18
N PRO A 18 5.94 3.91 -6.36
CA PRO A 18 6.52 5.24 -6.55
C PRO A 18 5.97 6.31 -5.60
N TYR A 19 6.78 7.34 -5.33
CA TYR A 19 6.30 8.52 -4.61
C TYR A 19 5.45 9.38 -5.52
N ILE A 20 4.18 9.57 -5.17
CA ILE A 20 3.28 10.51 -5.84
C ILE A 20 2.59 11.34 -4.77
N SER A 21 2.80 12.66 -4.81
CA SER A 21 2.11 13.59 -3.91
C SER A 21 0.61 13.44 -4.07
N GLY A 22 -0.09 13.12 -2.97
CA GLY A 22 -1.52 12.86 -3.01
C GLY A 22 -1.92 11.50 -3.60
N GLY A 23 -0.99 10.57 -3.81
CA GLY A 23 -1.30 9.24 -4.32
C GLY A 23 -1.99 8.35 -3.29
N ASP A 24 -2.98 7.58 -3.74
CA ASP A 24 -3.76 6.63 -2.93
C ASP A 24 -4.08 5.35 -3.71
N SER A 25 -3.10 4.86 -4.47
CA SER A 25 -3.26 3.67 -5.30
C SER A 25 -1.96 2.87 -5.39
N PRO A 26 -2.01 1.62 -5.88
CA PRO A 26 -0.79 0.83 -6.14
C PRO A 26 0.21 1.51 -7.09
N THR A 27 -0.23 2.47 -7.89
CA THR A 27 0.62 3.19 -8.86
C THR A 27 1.42 4.32 -8.24
N GLY A 28 1.10 4.74 -7.01
CA GLY A 28 1.91 5.71 -6.27
C GLY A 28 1.26 6.25 -5.00
N THR A 29 2.10 6.65 -4.05
CA THR A 29 1.64 7.21 -2.76
C THR A 29 2.64 8.18 -2.16
N ASP A 30 2.17 9.10 -1.34
CA ASP A 30 3.02 9.97 -0.53
C ASP A 30 3.28 9.36 0.86
N CYS A 31 4.03 10.08 1.71
CA CYS A 31 4.34 9.64 3.06
C CYS A 31 3.06 9.34 3.87
N SER A 32 2.07 10.23 3.79
CA SER A 32 0.82 10.11 4.52
C SER A 32 -0.15 9.09 3.95
N GLY A 33 -0.12 8.85 2.64
CA GLY A 33 -0.90 7.82 1.96
C GLY A 33 -0.45 6.43 2.37
N LEU A 34 0.87 6.17 2.38
CA LEU A 34 1.42 4.91 2.90
C LEU A 34 0.99 4.66 4.35
N VAL A 35 1.13 5.66 5.22
CA VAL A 35 0.73 5.52 6.63
C VAL A 35 -0.79 5.32 6.75
N SER A 36 -1.58 5.93 5.87
CA SER A 36 -3.02 5.66 5.79
C SER A 36 -3.30 4.20 5.45
N TRP A 37 -2.62 3.62 4.48
CA TRP A 37 -2.80 2.22 4.09
C TRP A 37 -2.52 1.26 5.24
N VAL A 38 -1.38 1.45 5.90
CA VAL A 38 -0.97 0.58 7.01
C VAL A 38 -1.93 0.71 8.19
N THR A 39 -2.34 1.93 8.54
CA THR A 39 -3.26 2.18 9.67
C THR A 39 -4.70 1.76 9.36
N ASN A 40 -5.13 1.86 8.10
CA ASN A 40 -6.42 1.33 7.63
C ASN A 40 -6.44 -0.20 7.72
N ALA A 41 -5.42 -0.88 7.19
CA ALA A 41 -5.28 -2.32 7.30
C ALA A 41 -5.27 -2.79 8.77
N ALA A 42 -4.53 -2.09 9.63
CA ALA A 42 -4.46 -2.39 11.07
C ALA A 42 -5.78 -2.18 11.81
N THR A 43 -6.76 -1.51 11.21
CA THR A 43 -8.06 -1.23 11.83
C THR A 43 -9.24 -1.81 11.07
N GLY A 44 -8.98 -2.70 10.11
CA GLY A 44 -10.02 -3.37 9.33
C GLY A 44 -10.75 -2.45 8.35
N ARG A 45 -10.14 -1.32 7.99
CA ARG A 45 -10.66 -0.37 6.99
C ARG A 45 -10.13 -0.71 5.60
N PRO A 46 -10.82 -0.30 4.53
CA PRO A 46 -10.28 -0.38 3.17
C PRO A 46 -8.91 0.28 3.09
N VAL A 47 -7.94 -0.42 2.50
CA VAL A 47 -6.56 0.07 2.37
C VAL A 47 -6.53 1.40 1.62
N TYR A 48 -7.23 1.46 0.48
CA TYR A 48 -7.37 2.64 -0.38
C TYR A 48 -8.72 3.34 -0.17
N GLY A 49 -8.79 4.63 -0.51
CA GLY A 49 -10.03 5.41 -0.53
C GLY A 49 -10.45 6.00 0.82
N ASP A 50 -9.78 5.63 1.92
CA ASP A 50 -9.95 6.22 3.26
C ASP A 50 -8.63 6.80 3.79
N ARG A 51 -7.96 7.58 2.93
CA ARG A 51 -6.68 8.21 3.27
C ARG A 51 -6.82 9.45 4.14
N PHE A 52 -5.73 9.80 4.83
CA PHE A 52 -5.52 11.08 5.47
C PHE A 52 -4.24 11.76 4.93
N ASN A 53 -3.91 12.91 5.51
CA ASN A 53 -2.68 13.65 5.25
C ASN A 53 -2.05 14.09 6.58
N THR A 54 -0.82 14.61 6.54
CA THR A 54 -0.10 15.06 7.74
C THR A 54 -0.82 16.19 8.50
N GLY A 55 -1.70 16.95 7.86
CA GLY A 55 -2.49 18.01 8.49
C GLY A 55 -3.65 17.52 9.35
N ASN A 56 -4.17 16.31 9.09
CA ASN A 56 -5.28 15.73 9.87
C ASN A 56 -4.95 14.35 10.48
N ILE A 57 -3.69 13.90 10.38
CA ILE A 57 -3.23 12.58 10.84
C ILE A 57 -3.58 12.30 12.30
N GLU A 58 -3.46 13.28 13.20
CA GLU A 58 -3.77 13.08 14.63
C GLU A 58 -5.22 12.63 14.85
N GLY A 59 -6.18 13.39 14.30
CA GLY A 59 -7.59 13.05 14.38
C GLY A 59 -7.92 11.73 13.67
N ALA A 60 -7.25 11.48 12.54
CA ALA A 60 -7.40 10.27 11.76
C ALA A 60 -6.94 9.01 12.54
N LEU A 61 -5.79 9.08 13.22
CA LEU A 61 -5.26 8.01 14.06
C LEU A 61 -6.13 7.79 15.30
N ARG A 62 -6.60 8.87 15.93
CA ARG A 62 -7.54 8.79 17.06
C ARG A 62 -8.84 8.08 16.68
N ALA A 63 -9.42 8.39 15.53
CA ALA A 63 -10.61 7.71 15.01
C ALA A 63 -10.38 6.23 14.66
N ARG A 64 -9.11 5.83 14.54
CA ARG A 64 -8.62 4.47 14.32
C ARG A 64 -8.20 3.77 15.63
N GLY A 65 -8.42 4.40 16.79
CA GLY A 65 -8.14 3.80 18.10
C GLY A 65 -6.67 3.88 18.54
N PHE A 66 -5.86 4.69 17.87
CA PHE A 66 -4.49 4.93 18.31
C PHE A 66 -4.46 5.78 19.59
N GLN A 67 -3.45 5.52 20.42
CA GLN A 67 -3.15 6.21 21.66
C GLN A 67 -1.91 7.09 21.48
N TYR A 68 -1.76 8.15 22.27
CA TYR A 68 -0.59 9.02 22.21
C TYR A 68 0.67 8.34 22.75
N GLY A 69 1.81 8.65 22.14
CA GLY A 69 3.12 8.14 22.54
C GLY A 69 3.59 6.96 21.68
N THR A 70 4.44 6.13 22.26
CA THR A 70 5.00 4.94 21.63
C THR A 70 4.89 3.76 22.60
N GLN A 71 4.82 2.55 22.06
CA GLN A 71 4.82 1.33 22.87
C GLN A 71 5.64 0.25 22.15
N PRO A 72 6.57 -0.43 22.84
CA PRO A 72 7.26 -1.60 22.27
C PRO A 72 6.27 -2.67 21.82
N GLY A 73 6.54 -3.27 20.67
CA GLY A 73 5.66 -4.30 20.11
C GLY A 73 4.32 -3.77 19.58
N ALA A 74 4.12 -2.46 19.47
CA ALA A 74 2.92 -1.85 18.90
C ALA A 74 3.18 -1.35 17.47
N LEU A 75 2.09 -1.11 16.73
CA LEU A 75 2.18 -0.33 15.49
C LEU A 75 2.34 1.14 15.86
N VAL A 76 3.48 1.76 15.55
CA VAL A 76 3.80 3.13 15.94
C VAL A 76 3.87 4.02 14.71
N VAL A 77 3.25 5.19 14.77
CA VAL A 77 3.28 6.22 13.74
C VAL A 77 3.95 7.46 14.31
N GLY A 78 4.96 7.97 13.60
CA GLY A 78 5.66 9.21 13.88
C GLY A 78 5.37 10.23 12.80
N TRP A 79 5.15 11.50 13.18
CA TRP A 79 4.96 12.57 12.20
C TRP A 79 5.42 13.94 12.70
N ASN A 80 5.59 14.85 11.75
CA ASN A 80 5.74 16.29 11.95
C ASN A 80 4.87 17.03 10.90
N ARG A 81 5.08 18.34 10.72
CA ARG A 81 4.27 19.15 9.78
C ARG A 81 4.37 18.70 8.32
N GLY A 82 5.46 18.06 7.91
CA GLY A 82 5.75 17.76 6.50
C GLY A 82 5.92 16.29 6.17
N HIS A 83 6.14 15.43 7.16
CA HIS A 83 6.49 14.04 6.93
C HIS A 83 5.89 13.09 7.98
N THR A 84 5.70 11.84 7.58
CA THR A 84 5.26 10.76 8.48
C THR A 84 5.81 9.42 8.03
N ALA A 85 6.06 8.55 9.00
CA ALA A 85 6.46 7.16 8.78
C ALA A 85 5.89 6.26 9.87
N VAL A 86 5.96 4.95 9.64
CA VAL A 86 5.40 3.93 10.52
C VAL A 86 6.45 2.89 10.89
N THR A 87 6.36 2.35 12.09
CA THR A 87 7.09 1.16 12.53
C THR A 87 6.09 0.10 12.93
N LEU A 88 6.18 -1.07 12.29
CA LEU A 88 5.32 -2.22 12.55
C LEU A 88 5.61 -2.85 13.93
N PRO A 89 4.69 -3.67 14.48
CA PRO A 89 4.86 -4.34 15.78
C PRO A 89 6.11 -5.20 15.92
N ASP A 90 6.61 -5.77 14.83
CA ASP A 90 7.86 -6.55 14.81
C ASP A 90 9.12 -5.66 14.79
N GLY A 91 8.94 -4.34 14.78
CA GLY A 91 10.02 -3.37 14.67
C GLY A 91 10.35 -2.97 13.24
N THR A 92 9.70 -3.55 12.22
CA THR A 92 9.98 -3.24 10.81
C THR A 92 9.61 -1.80 10.48
N PRO A 93 10.58 -0.93 10.11
CA PRO A 93 10.31 0.45 9.72
C PRO A 93 9.84 0.52 8.27
N VAL A 94 8.85 1.37 8.00
CA VAL A 94 8.29 1.59 6.66
C VAL A 94 8.08 3.09 6.43
N SER A 95 8.56 3.60 5.30
CA SER A 95 8.38 5.00 4.92
C SER A 95 8.21 5.17 3.41
N SER A 96 7.66 6.31 3.00
CA SER A 96 7.62 6.77 1.61
C SER A 96 8.07 8.22 1.59
N GLY A 97 8.88 8.63 0.61
CA GLY A 97 9.41 10.00 0.46
C GLY A 97 10.84 10.20 0.96
N GLU A 98 11.47 9.19 1.57
CA GLU A 98 12.85 9.25 2.08
C GLU A 98 13.84 8.70 1.06
N GLY A 99 13.98 9.40 -0.07
CA GLY A 99 14.81 8.98 -1.20
C GLY A 99 14.05 8.26 -2.31
N GLY A 100 12.71 8.31 -2.29
CA GLY A 100 11.87 7.73 -3.33
C GLY A 100 10.50 7.31 -2.79
N GLY A 101 9.89 6.31 -3.42
CA GLY A 101 8.62 5.74 -3.03
C GLY A 101 8.64 4.93 -1.73
N VAL A 102 7.69 4.01 -1.60
CA VAL A 102 7.55 3.13 -0.45
C VAL A 102 8.78 2.23 -0.31
N LYS A 103 9.33 2.17 0.89
CA LYS A 103 10.44 1.28 1.23
C LYS A 103 10.27 0.69 2.63
N ILE A 104 10.80 -0.51 2.79
CA ILE A 104 11.07 -1.14 4.08
C ILE A 104 12.50 -0.77 4.49
N GLY A 105 12.71 -0.33 5.73
CA GLY A 105 14.01 0.13 6.22
C GLY A 105 14.04 1.60 6.62
N GLY A 106 15.20 2.07 7.11
CA GLY A 106 15.36 3.43 7.64
C GLY A 106 14.94 3.53 9.11
N GLY A 107 14.61 4.75 9.56
CA GLY A 107 14.29 5.01 10.97
C GLY A 107 12.83 4.79 11.36
N GLY A 108 11.93 4.56 10.40
CA GLY A 108 10.49 4.36 10.66
C GLY A 108 9.91 5.51 11.47
N ALA A 109 8.97 5.22 12.37
CA ALA A 109 8.35 6.18 13.27
C ALA A 109 9.31 6.80 14.31
N TYR A 110 10.54 6.28 14.49
CA TYR A 110 11.47 6.71 15.54
C TYR A 110 12.54 7.69 15.06
N GLN A 111 12.37 8.28 13.88
CA GLN A 111 13.29 9.30 13.39
C GLN A 111 13.24 10.55 14.27
N SER A 112 14.40 11.15 14.54
CA SER A 112 14.54 12.33 15.40
C SER A 112 13.78 13.57 14.90
N GLN A 113 13.39 13.59 13.63
CA GLN A 113 12.60 14.69 13.03
C GLN A 113 11.13 14.69 13.43
N PHE A 114 10.60 13.59 13.97
CA PHE A 114 9.18 13.50 14.34
C PHE A 114 8.94 14.06 15.73
N THR A 115 7.98 14.97 15.80
CA THR A 115 7.61 15.68 17.04
C THR A 115 6.35 15.09 17.68
N HIS A 116 5.62 14.26 16.94
CA HIS A 116 4.39 13.62 17.41
C HIS A 116 4.45 12.12 17.15
N HIS A 117 3.89 11.36 18.09
CA HIS A 117 3.83 9.91 18.02
C HIS A 117 2.50 9.40 18.55
N MET A 118 1.99 8.38 17.88
CA MET A 118 0.84 7.61 18.33
C MET A 118 1.05 6.13 18.02
N TYR A 119 0.44 5.27 18.83
CA TYR A 119 0.56 3.82 18.67
C TYR A 119 -0.79 3.12 18.73
N LEU A 120 -0.89 2.00 18.03
CA LEU A 120 -1.97 1.04 18.16
C LEU A 120 -1.39 -0.24 18.78
N PRO A 121 -1.84 -0.65 19.98
CA PRO A 121 -1.38 -1.88 20.60
C PRO A 121 -1.54 -3.07 19.66
N ALA A 122 -0.49 -3.89 19.56
CA ALA A 122 -0.61 -5.16 18.85
C ALA A 122 -1.51 -6.13 19.61
N PRO A 123 -2.13 -7.08 18.91
CA PRO A 123 -2.67 -8.27 19.57
C PRO A 123 -1.60 -8.86 20.49
N ALA A 124 -2.01 -9.43 21.63
CA ALA A 124 -1.13 -10.35 22.35
C ALA A 124 -0.66 -11.41 21.34
N ALA A 125 0.65 -11.49 21.13
CA ALA A 125 1.25 -12.29 20.07
C ALA A 125 0.72 -13.72 20.10
N ALA A 126 -0.20 -14.03 19.19
CA ALA A 126 -0.34 -15.40 18.73
C ALA A 126 0.88 -15.65 17.84
N ASP A 127 1.86 -16.37 18.39
CA ASP A 127 2.77 -17.24 17.64
C ASP A 127 3.23 -16.72 16.26
N VAL A 128 3.97 -15.61 16.24
CA VAL A 128 4.93 -15.41 15.16
C VAL A 128 6.21 -16.09 15.62
N PRO A 129 6.55 -17.28 15.09
CA PRO A 129 7.82 -17.90 15.44
C PRO A 129 8.94 -16.94 15.04
N PRO A 130 10.00 -16.82 15.84
CA PRO A 130 11.18 -16.07 15.43
C PRO A 130 11.64 -16.59 14.05
N PRO A 131 12.19 -15.72 13.18
CA PRO A 131 12.73 -16.17 11.90
C PRO A 131 13.70 -17.31 12.17
N ALA A 132 13.41 -18.49 11.62
CA ALA A 132 14.20 -19.67 11.89
C ALA A 132 15.63 -19.42 11.43
N ASP A 133 16.60 -19.55 12.35
CA ASP A 133 18.02 -19.61 11.99
C ASP A 133 18.20 -20.72 10.94
N PRO A 134 18.64 -20.40 9.69
CA PRO A 134 18.70 -21.38 8.61
C PRO A 134 19.75 -22.48 8.84
N LEU A 135 20.51 -22.42 9.94
CA LEU A 135 21.58 -23.34 10.29
C LEU A 135 21.18 -24.43 11.28
N LEU A 136 19.96 -24.43 11.82
CA LEU A 136 19.52 -25.39 12.86
C LEU A 136 18.33 -26.28 12.45
N SER A 137 17.94 -26.30 11.18
CA SER A 137 16.86 -27.18 10.70
C SER A 137 17.37 -28.63 10.54
N PRO A 138 16.76 -29.65 11.19
CA PRO A 138 16.97 -31.04 10.78
C PRO A 138 16.39 -31.25 9.36
N PRO A 139 16.89 -32.24 8.58
CA PRO A 139 16.42 -32.45 7.22
C PRO A 139 14.92 -32.76 7.22
N MET A 140 14.18 -31.96 6.45
CA MET A 140 12.75 -32.11 6.21
C MET A 140 12.47 -33.55 5.75
N ALA A 141 11.61 -34.28 6.45
CA ALA A 141 11.08 -35.54 5.94
C ALA A 141 10.35 -35.26 4.61
N PRO A 142 10.42 -36.17 3.62
CA PRO A 142 9.72 -35.99 2.36
C PRO A 142 8.20 -35.87 2.61
N PRO A 143 7.49 -35.03 1.85
CA PRO A 143 6.05 -34.87 2.01
C PRO A 143 5.33 -36.20 1.75
N PRO A 144 4.19 -36.47 2.42
CA PRO A 144 3.38 -37.63 2.12
C PRO A 144 2.88 -37.58 0.66
N PRO A 145 2.73 -38.73 -0.01
CA PRO A 145 2.21 -38.75 -1.38
C PRO A 145 0.80 -38.18 -1.43
N PRO A 146 0.42 -37.49 -2.53
CA PRO A 146 -0.93 -36.96 -2.68
C PRO A 146 -1.95 -38.09 -2.69
N ALA A 147 -3.05 -37.92 -1.96
CA ALA A 147 -4.20 -38.81 -2.01
C ALA A 147 -4.80 -38.83 -3.44
N PRO A 148 -5.37 -39.95 -3.91
CA PRO A 148 -5.98 -40.01 -5.22
C PRO A 148 -7.21 -39.08 -5.27
N ILE A 149 -7.19 -38.15 -6.24
CA ILE A 149 -8.36 -37.36 -6.63
C ILE A 149 -9.37 -38.33 -7.25
N VAL A 150 -10.51 -38.53 -6.58
CA VAL A 150 -11.67 -39.21 -7.16
C VAL A 150 -12.35 -38.21 -8.11
N LEU A 151 -12.22 -38.46 -9.41
CA LEU A 151 -12.91 -37.72 -10.47
C LEU A 151 -14.39 -38.14 -10.51
N MET A 152 -15.29 -37.29 -10.02
CA MET A 152 -16.73 -37.46 -10.21
C MET A 152 -17.33 -36.14 -10.72
N GLY A 153 -17.88 -36.17 -11.94
CA GLY A 153 -18.72 -35.09 -12.48
C GLY A 153 -18.14 -34.30 -13.64
N GLN A 154 -17.92 -34.96 -14.79
CA GLN A 154 -17.93 -34.27 -16.07
C GLN A 154 -19.38 -33.86 -16.38
N GLU A 155 -19.67 -32.57 -16.37
CA GLU A 155 -20.84 -32.04 -17.07
C GLU A 155 -20.33 -31.08 -18.14
N ALA A 156 -20.56 -31.46 -19.40
CA ALA A 156 -20.09 -30.73 -20.57
C ALA A 156 -20.83 -29.38 -20.68
N PRO A 157 -20.19 -28.30 -21.15
CA PRO A 157 -20.90 -27.11 -21.58
C PRO A 157 -21.79 -27.45 -22.80
N ALA A 158 -23.06 -27.03 -22.75
CA ALA A 158 -23.96 -27.11 -23.88
C ALA A 158 -23.40 -26.35 -25.11
N PRO A 159 -23.69 -26.78 -26.35
CA PRO A 159 -23.22 -26.10 -27.55
C PRO A 159 -23.83 -24.69 -27.68
N PRO A 160 -23.11 -23.72 -28.27
CA PRO A 160 -23.64 -22.38 -28.53
C PRO A 160 -24.76 -22.44 -29.60
N PRO A 161 -25.73 -21.51 -29.55
CA PRO A 161 -26.75 -21.42 -30.60
C PRO A 161 -26.11 -21.02 -31.96
N PRO A 162 -26.70 -21.44 -33.09
CA PRO A 162 -26.22 -21.05 -34.42
C PRO A 162 -26.30 -19.53 -34.60
N GLY A 163 -25.22 -18.93 -35.10
CA GLY A 163 -25.13 -17.50 -35.35
C GLY A 163 -26.02 -17.07 -36.53
N ASP A 164 -26.84 -16.04 -36.29
CA ASP A 164 -27.49 -15.27 -37.35
C ASP A 164 -26.45 -14.39 -38.08
N PRO A 165 -26.59 -14.16 -39.40
CA PRO A 165 -25.57 -13.51 -40.21
C PRO A 165 -25.63 -11.97 -40.11
N LEU A 166 -24.45 -11.35 -39.98
CA LEU A 166 -24.13 -9.98 -40.41
C LEU A 166 -24.70 -8.80 -39.58
N LEU A 167 -24.31 -8.68 -38.31
CA LEU A 167 -24.24 -7.33 -37.72
C LEU A 167 -22.94 -6.64 -38.18
N PRO A 168 -23.02 -5.44 -38.81
CA PRO A 168 -21.83 -4.65 -39.09
C PRO A 168 -21.12 -4.28 -37.77
N PRO A 169 -19.79 -4.06 -37.80
CA PRO A 169 -19.06 -3.67 -36.60
C PRO A 169 -19.66 -2.39 -36.00
N PRO A 170 -19.64 -2.26 -34.66
CA PRO A 170 -20.14 -1.06 -33.99
C PRO A 170 -19.37 0.19 -34.48
N PRO A 171 -20.04 1.36 -34.57
CA PRO A 171 -19.36 2.59 -34.95
C PRO A 171 -18.27 2.94 -33.91
N PRO A 172 -17.19 3.63 -34.33
CA PRO A 172 -16.20 4.11 -33.38
C PRO A 172 -16.85 5.04 -32.34
N PRO A 173 -16.28 5.11 -31.12
CA PRO A 173 -16.79 6.01 -30.09
C PRO A 173 -16.81 7.45 -30.61
N PRO A 174 -17.79 8.28 -30.22
CA PRO A 174 -17.78 9.70 -30.53
C PRO A 174 -16.46 10.30 -30.06
N GLY A 175 -15.72 10.93 -30.97
CA GLY A 175 -14.52 11.69 -30.62
C GLY A 175 -14.89 12.76 -29.59
N ASP A 176 -14.05 12.90 -28.57
CA ASP A 176 -14.18 13.97 -27.58
C ASP A 176 -14.42 15.32 -28.27
N PRO A 177 -15.53 16.01 -27.96
CA PRO A 177 -15.71 17.36 -28.42
C PRO A 177 -14.69 18.26 -27.73
N LEU A 178 -13.66 18.62 -28.50
CA LEU A 178 -12.88 19.85 -28.37
C LEU A 178 -12.22 20.04 -26.99
N LEU A 179 -10.98 19.55 -26.85
CA LEU A 179 -10.04 20.35 -26.08
C LEU A 179 -10.02 21.76 -26.72
N PRO A 180 -10.23 22.84 -25.95
CA PRO A 180 -9.94 24.17 -26.47
C PRO A 180 -8.47 24.21 -26.91
N PRO A 181 -8.15 24.90 -28.03
CA PRO A 181 -6.76 25.07 -28.42
C PRO A 181 -5.98 25.69 -27.26
N PRO A 182 -4.68 25.34 -27.09
CA PRO A 182 -3.84 25.99 -26.09
C PRO A 182 -3.91 27.52 -26.30
N PRO A 183 -3.91 28.32 -25.21
CA PRO A 183 -3.87 29.77 -25.32
C PRO A 183 -2.67 30.17 -26.20
N PRO A 184 -2.79 31.23 -27.03
CA PRO A 184 -1.65 31.76 -27.77
C PRO A 184 -0.50 31.99 -26.80
N GLY A 185 0.67 31.42 -27.09
CA GLY A 185 1.86 31.71 -26.30
C GLY A 185 2.09 33.21 -26.26
N ASP A 186 2.16 33.77 -25.06
CA ASP A 186 2.53 35.17 -24.84
C ASP A 186 3.86 35.43 -25.58
N PRO A 187 3.92 36.37 -26.55
CA PRO A 187 5.17 36.71 -27.24
C PRO A 187 6.14 37.51 -26.36
N LEU A 188 6.00 37.47 -25.03
CA LEU A 188 6.73 38.32 -24.09
C LEU A 188 7.55 37.58 -23.03
N LEU A 189 7.69 36.25 -23.07
CA LEU A 189 8.73 35.61 -22.27
C LEU A 189 10.07 35.62 -23.02
N PRO A 190 11.10 36.36 -22.54
CA PRO A 190 12.44 36.23 -23.08
C PRO A 190 12.95 34.80 -22.85
N PRO A 191 13.76 34.25 -23.78
CA PRO A 191 14.32 32.92 -23.63
C PRO A 191 15.15 32.82 -22.34
N PRO A 192 15.18 31.65 -21.68
CA PRO A 192 16.04 31.45 -20.51
C PRO A 192 17.52 31.66 -20.91
N PRO A 193 18.34 32.25 -20.03
CA PRO A 193 19.76 32.46 -20.33
C PRO A 193 20.47 31.11 -20.53
N PRO A 194 21.53 31.07 -21.38
CA PRO A 194 22.30 29.86 -21.58
C PRO A 194 22.89 29.40 -20.24
N ALA A 195 22.77 28.10 -19.96
CA ALA A 195 23.43 27.47 -18.83
C ALA A 195 24.95 27.61 -19.01
N GLY A 196 25.56 28.43 -18.16
CA GLY A 196 27.01 28.49 -17.97
C GLY A 196 27.46 27.46 -16.94
#